data_AF-A0A5P8FJF4-F1
#
_entry.id   AF-A0A5P8FJF4-F1
#
_cell.length_a   1.000
_cell.length_b   1.000
_cell.length_c   1.000
_cell.angle_alpha   90.00
_cell.angle_beta   90.00
_cell.angle_gamma   90.00
#
_symmetry.space_group_name_H-M   'P 1'
#
loop_
_entity.id
_entity.type
_entity.pdbx_description
1 polymer ?
#
loop_
_entity_poly.entity_id
_entity_poly.type
_entity_poly.pdbx_seq_one_letter_code
_entity_poly.pdbx_strand_id
1 'polypeptide(L)'
;MPGHPEPQRLTELATEVGGLGRLARAAGDELLDSLVMVGDHGTQRVVDDAVDALVSALRGVDAECAELAYVLGSTGARGAARRAPSSAARPAEDHAREGR
;
A
#
# COMPACT_ATOMS: atom_id res chain seq x y z
N MET A 1 7.08 -18.71 -19.60
CA MET A 1 6.84 -17.27 -19.34
C MET A 1 5.98 -17.18 -18.09
N PRO A 2 6.46 -16.58 -16.99
CA PRO A 2 5.57 -16.29 -15.87
C PRO A 2 4.48 -15.34 -16.37
N GLY A 3 3.22 -15.69 -16.13
CA GLY A 3 2.09 -14.84 -16.48
C GLY A 3 2.15 -13.52 -15.72
N HIS A 4 1.63 -12.45 -16.30
CA HIS A 4 1.51 -11.18 -15.58
C HIS A 4 0.70 -11.38 -14.30
N PRO A 5 1.12 -10.79 -13.16
CA PRO A 5 0.41 -10.95 -11.89
C PRO A 5 -1.04 -10.49 -12.06
N GLU A 6 -1.96 -11.27 -11.52
CA GLU A 6 -3.38 -10.94 -11.59
C GLU A 6 -3.63 -9.61 -10.87
N PRO A 7 -4.29 -8.63 -11.51
CA PRO A 7 -4.61 -7.34 -10.90
C PRO A 7 -5.25 -7.39 -9.52
N GLN A 8 -6.07 -8.41 -9.23
CA GLN A 8 -6.66 -8.61 -7.91
C GLN A 8 -5.59 -8.88 -6.84
N ARG A 9 -4.60 -9.73 -7.16
CA ARG A 9 -3.47 -10.03 -6.29
C ARG A 9 -2.61 -8.81 -5.99
N LEU A 10 -2.47 -7.89 -6.95
CA LEU A 10 -1.77 -6.62 -6.74
C LEU A 10 -2.51 -5.72 -5.74
N THR A 11 -3.84 -5.68 -5.79
CA THR A 11 -4.65 -4.92 -4.83
C THR A 11 -4.64 -5.56 -3.44
N GLU A 12 -4.70 -6.89 -3.35
CA GLU A 12 -4.53 -7.62 -2.09
C GLU A 12 -3.17 -7.31 -1.46
N LEU A 13 -2.09 -7.45 -2.23
CA LEU A 13 -0.73 -7.15 -1.78
C LEU A 13 -0.57 -5.69 -1.34
N ALA A 14 -1.15 -4.74 -2.07
CA ALA A 14 -1.16 -3.33 -1.69
C ALA A 14 -1.80 -3.12 -0.30
N THR A 15 -2.87 -3.84 -0.01
CA THR A 15 -3.58 -3.75 1.27
C THR A 15 -2.74 -4.31 2.41
N GLU A 16 -2.11 -5.47 2.19
CA GLU A 16 -1.23 -6.12 3.17
C GLU A 16 0.00 -5.27 3.49
N VAL A 17 0.68 -4.74 2.46
CA VAL A 17 1.84 -3.86 2.61
C VAL A 17 1.46 -2.59 3.35
N GLY A 18 0.33 -1.96 3.01
CA GLY A 18 -0.18 -0.82 3.76
C GLY A 18 -0.52 -1.16 5.22
N GLY A 19 -0.93 -2.40 5.50
CA GLY A 19 -1.13 -2.91 6.85
C GLY A 19 0.17 -3.01 7.64
N LEU A 20 1.24 -3.51 7.01
CA LEU A 20 2.57 -3.58 7.62
C LEU A 20 3.10 -2.20 8.02
N GLY A 21 2.97 -1.20 7.15
CA GLY A 21 3.38 0.18 7.46
C GLY A 21 2.65 0.74 8.69
N ARG A 22 1.33 0.54 8.77
CA ARG A 22 0.53 0.96 9.94
C ARG A 22 0.94 0.25 11.22
N LEU A 23 1.30 -1.03 11.15
CA LEU A 23 1.82 -1.78 12.30
C LEU A 23 3.17 -1.23 12.75
N ALA A 24 4.08 -0.93 11.81
CA ALA A 24 5.37 -0.32 12.12
C ALA A 24 5.20 1.04 12.82
N ARG A 25 4.29 1.88 12.32
CA ARG A 25 3.94 3.15 12.96
C ARG A 25 3.40 2.95 14.38
N ALA A 26 2.43 2.05 14.56
CA ALA A 26 1.85 1.79 15.87
C ALA A 26 2.89 1.28 16.88
N ALA A 27 3.80 0.41 16.44
CA ALA A 27 4.91 -0.05 17.28
C ALA A 27 5.86 1.09 17.68
N GLY A 28 6.09 2.06 16.78
CA GLY A 28 6.88 3.25 17.09
C GLY A 28 6.22 4.14 18.14
N ASP A 29 4.90 4.32 18.05
CA ASP A 29 4.12 5.08 19.04
C ASP A 29 4.14 4.37 20.41
N GLU A 30 3.95 3.05 20.44
CA GLU A 30 3.99 2.24 21.67
C GLU A 30 5.37 2.25 22.36
N LEU A 31 6.45 2.26 21.58
CA LEU A 31 7.82 2.39 22.10
C LEU A 31 8.05 3.72 22.81
N LEU A 32 7.56 4.83 22.24
CA LEU A 32 7.66 6.16 22.84
C LEU A 32 6.83 6.25 24.12
N ASP A 33 5.63 5.66 24.14
CA ASP A 33 4.76 5.61 25.32
C ASP A 33 5.36 4.77 26.46
N SER A 34 6.25 3.82 26.12
CA SER A 34 6.88 2.89 27.06
C SER A 34 8.24 3.36 27.60
N LEU A 35 8.70 4.57 27.24
CA LEU A 35 10.00 5.09 27.68
C LEU A 35 10.08 5.21 29.21
N VAL A 36 11.14 4.64 29.78
CA VAL A 36 11.39 4.63 31.23
C VAL A 36 12.58 5.53 31.58
N MET A 37 12.53 6.12 32.78
CA MET A 37 13.67 6.85 33.34
C MET A 37 14.61 5.88 34.06
N VAL A 38 15.85 5.78 33.58
CA VAL A 38 16.88 4.86 34.10
C VAL A 38 17.66 5.47 35.29
N GLY A 39 17.56 6.79 35.49
CA GLY A 39 18.06 7.49 36.69
C GLY A 39 19.49 8.03 36.59
N ASP A 40 20.35 7.45 35.75
CA ASP A 40 21.64 8.04 35.36
C ASP A 40 21.53 8.76 34.01
N HIS A 41 22.07 9.98 33.91
CA HIS A 41 21.92 10.82 32.73
C HIS A 41 22.65 10.26 31.49
N GLY A 42 23.83 9.67 31.69
CA GLY A 42 24.58 9.07 30.58
C GLY A 42 23.85 7.87 29.98
N THR A 43 23.35 7.00 30.85
CA THR A 43 22.56 5.83 30.46
C THR A 43 21.23 6.22 29.83
N GLN A 44 20.54 7.21 30.40
CA GLN A 44 19.28 7.73 29.84
C GLN A 44 19.47 8.21 28.41
N ARG A 45 20.52 9.01 28.14
CA ARG A 45 20.78 9.53 26.81
C ARG A 45 21.02 8.43 25.77
N VAL A 46 21.75 7.38 26.15
CA VAL A 46 21.99 6.23 25.24
C VAL A 46 20.69 5.49 24.93
N VAL A 47 19.80 5.34 25.91
CA VAL A 47 18.47 4.72 25.72
C VAL A 47 17.61 5.60 24.81
N ASP A 48 17.54 6.90 25.07
CA ASP A 48 16.76 7.85 24.27
C ASP A 48 17.26 7.86 22.81
N ASP A 49 18.57 7.98 22.59
CA ASP A 49 19.18 7.96 21.25
C ASP A 49 18.86 6.65 20.49
N ALA A 50 18.87 5.51 21.20
CA ALA A 50 18.55 4.21 20.62
C ALA A 50 17.07 4.08 20.26
N VAL A 51 16.17 4.55 21.12
CA VAL A 51 14.72 4.55 20.87
C VAL A 51 14.38 5.50 19.73
N ASP A 52 14.96 6.70 19.69
CA ASP A 52 14.79 7.65 18.60
C ASP A 52 15.22 7.07 17.25
N ALA A 53 16.37 6.38 17.21
CA ALA A 53 16.85 5.71 16.01
C ALA A 53 15.87 4.61 15.54
N LEU A 54 15.34 3.81 16.47
CA LEU A 54 14.39 2.76 16.16
C LEU A 54 13.04 3.33 15.65
N VAL A 55 12.50 4.34 16.32
CA VAL A 55 11.26 5.02 15.90
C VAL A 55 11.43 5.65 14.53
N SER A 56 12.58 6.27 14.27
CA SER A 56 12.91 6.82 12.95
C SER A 56 12.91 5.73 11.86
N ALA A 57 13.52 4.57 12.13
CA ALA A 57 13.49 3.43 11.21
C ALA A 57 12.07 2.91 10.96
N LEU A 58 11.23 2.80 11.99
CA LEU A 58 9.83 2.37 11.86
C LEU A 58 8.99 3.34 11.03
N ARG A 59 9.22 4.65 11.17
CA ARG A 59 8.61 5.68 10.31
C ARG A 59 9.07 5.58 8.86
N GLY A 60 10.34 5.23 8.64
CA GLY A 60 10.86 4.91 7.31
C GLY A 60 10.12 3.73 6.67
N VAL A 61 9.91 2.65 7.43
CA VAL A 61 9.14 1.48 6.98
C VAL A 61 7.69 1.85 6.65
N ASP A 62 7.01 2.65 7.48
CA ASP A 62 5.65 3.14 7.19
C ASP A 62 5.59 3.90 5.87
N ALA A 63 6.52 4.83 5.65
CA ALA A 63 6.60 5.62 4.42
C ALA A 63 6.84 4.74 3.18
N GLU A 64 7.82 3.83 3.23
CA GLU A 64 8.10 2.90 2.13
C GLU A 64 6.91 1.98 1.83
N CYS A 65 6.24 1.47 2.88
CA CYS A 65 5.04 0.67 2.73
C CYS A 65 3.89 1.47 2.09
N ALA A 66 3.71 2.74 2.46
CA ALA A 66 2.69 3.60 1.86
C ALA A 66 2.95 3.83 0.37
N GLU A 67 4.20 4.07 -0.02
CA GLU A 67 4.57 4.20 -1.44
C GLU A 67 4.34 2.91 -2.22
N LEU A 68 4.77 1.76 -1.67
CA LEU A 68 4.57 0.46 -2.31
C LEU A 68 3.09 0.12 -2.45
N ALA A 69 2.29 0.34 -1.41
CA ALA A 69 0.85 0.14 -1.44
C ALA A 69 0.19 0.99 -2.53
N TYR A 70 0.61 2.25 -2.68
CA TYR A 70 0.13 3.13 -3.73
C TYR A 70 0.48 2.62 -5.14
N VAL A 71 1.74 2.24 -5.37
CA VAL A 71 2.20 1.73 -6.68
C VAL A 71 1.49 0.42 -7.05
N LEU A 72 1.37 -0.51 -6.10
CA LEU A 72 0.70 -1.79 -6.31
C LEU A 72 -0.80 -1.61 -6.55
N GLY A 73 -1.47 -0.80 -5.72
CA GLY A 73 -2.90 -0.52 -5.84
C GLY A 73 -3.27 0.17 -7.14
N SER A 74 -2.49 1.19 -7.54
CA SER A 74 -2.70 1.90 -8.81
C SER A 74 -2.44 1.00 -10.03
N THR A 75 -1.52 0.03 -9.93
CA THR A 75 -1.24 -0.93 -11.00
C THR A 75 -2.34 -1.99 -11.09
N GLY A 76 -2.82 -2.51 -9.95
CA GLY A 76 -3.97 -3.40 -9.88
C GLY A 76 -5.24 -2.75 -10.46
N ALA A 77 -5.56 -1.52 -10.06
CA ALA A 77 -6.73 -0.80 -10.55
C ALA A 77 -6.70 -0.59 -12.08
N ARG A 78 -5.55 -0.19 -12.64
CA ARG A 78 -5.37 -0.05 -14.09
C ARG A 78 -5.51 -1.38 -14.83
N GLY A 79 -4.95 -2.46 -14.27
CA GLY A 79 -5.07 -3.80 -14.84
C GLY A 79 -6.49 -4.36 -14.81
N ALA A 80 -7.29 -4.01 -13.79
CA ALA A 80 -8.71 -4.37 -13.71
C ALA A 80 -9.55 -3.58 -14.72
N ALA A 81 -9.34 -2.27 -14.83
CA ALA A 81 -10.05 -1.41 -15.79
C ALA A 81 -9.82 -1.84 -17.25
N ARG A 82 -8.61 -2.29 -17.60
CA ARG A 82 -8.30 -2.82 -18.94
C ARG A 82 -9.01 -4.14 -19.26
N ARG A 83 -9.36 -4.93 -18.24
CA ARG A 83 -10.05 -6.22 -18.40
C ARG A 83 -11.58 -6.09 -18.38
N ALA A 84 -12.13 -4.98 -17.93
CA ALA A 84 -13.56 -4.70 -18.08
C ALA A 84 -13.87 -4.61 -19.58
N PRO A 85 -14.75 -5.48 -20.13
CA PRO A 85 -15.03 -5.46 -21.54
C PRO A 85 -15.74 -4.16 -21.92
N SER A 86 -15.38 -3.64 -23.10
CA SER A 86 -16.23 -2.73 -23.87
C SER A 86 -17.57 -3.43 -24.16
N SER A 87 -18.47 -3.42 -23.17
CA SER A 87 -19.86 -3.89 -23.30
C SER A 87 -20.75 -2.85 -24.00
N ALA A 88 -20.15 -1.95 -24.80
CA ALA A 88 -20.85 -0.91 -25.56
C ALA A 88 -20.60 -1.05 -27.07
N ALA A 89 -20.26 -2.25 -27.57
CA ALA A 89 -20.18 -2.51 -29.00
C ALA A 89 -21.50 -3.08 -29.55
N ARG A 90 -22.34 -2.14 -30.02
CA ARG A 90 -23.36 -2.24 -31.10
C ARG A 90 -24.61 -3.12 -30.89
N PRO A 91 -25.81 -2.53 -30.98
CA PRO A 91 -26.87 -3.12 -31.80
C PRO A 91 -26.50 -2.89 -33.27
N ALA A 92 -26.23 -3.98 -33.99
CA ALA A 92 -26.38 -4.00 -35.42
C ALA A 92 -27.89 -3.94 -35.74
N GLU A 93 -28.30 -3.05 -36.64
CA GLU A 93 -29.32 -3.32 -37.66
C GLU A 93 -29.42 -2.13 -38.61
N ASP A 94 -28.48 -2.13 -39.56
CA ASP A 94 -28.61 -1.56 -40.89
C ASP A 94 -29.54 -2.47 -41.70
N HIS A 95 -30.86 -2.33 -41.55
CA HIS A 95 -31.86 -2.89 -42.49
C HIS A 95 -33.15 -2.05 -42.47
N ALA A 96 -33.10 -0.88 -43.10
CA ALA A 96 -34.29 -0.22 -43.64
C ALA A 96 -33.92 0.55 -44.91
N ARG A 97 -33.41 -0.17 -45.91
CA ARG A 97 -33.33 0.29 -47.29
C ARG A 97 -34.04 -0.71 -48.20
N GLU A 98 -35.36 -0.75 -48.14
CA GLU A 98 -36.19 -1.29 -49.22
C GLU A 98 -37.66 -0.89 -49.03
N GLY A 99 -38.21 -0.13 -49.98
CA GLY A 99 -39.64 0.15 -50.07
C GLY A 99 -39.92 1.44 -50.82
N ARG A 100 -40.38 1.29 -52.06
CA ARG A 100 -40.68 2.31 -53.08
C ARG A 100 -41.79 3.27 -52.68
#